data_AF-A0A3M1BEG5-F1
#
_entry.id   AF-A0A3M1BEG5-F1
#
_cell.length_a   1.000
_cell.length_b   1.000
_cell.length_c   1.000
_cell.angle_alpha   90.00
_cell.angle_beta   90.00
_cell.angle_gamma   90.00
#
_symmetry.space_group_name_H-M   'P 1'
#
loop_
_entity.id
_entity.type
_entity.pdbx_description
1 polymer ?
#
loop_
_entity_poly.entity_id
_entity_poly.type
_entity_poly.pdbx_seq_one_letter_code
_entity_poly.pdbx_strand_id
1 'polypeptide(L)'
;MKRERFLFLVTAVCGGGALALELTASRLLAPVFGTSMIVWSAIIGSTLVYLTAGYWLGGWLADRRPEEGLLYRLMAVAAVLTGIIPFLAHPILQWGWRATNRLAVGGVVGAFFVLLLLFALPVALLGAVSPFVLRLVIPAVTSAGRTAGKLSAVATLGSLVGALLPALVLVPLFGTRHTFLVVALVVMALSVWGFLRRSHQKAAALCAILGLLLALGYLPLRHTPIIAYENAIYETESVYNYIQVVERGRGSGKGVFLRLNESKNDHSVYRPNRTFTYQVWDYAAITPMLAPDFDPVEHPISRVALIGGAAGTMARILTRVYGPIPIDHVEIDPKVIEVARKYFGLTEENIHVHNEDGRAFLARSHERYDVVLVDAYQIPYIPFHLTTTE
;
A
#
# COMPACT_ATOMS: atom_id res chain seq x y z
N MET A 1 -28.91 3.40 -21.33
CA MET A 1 -28.76 2.17 -20.50
C MET A 1 -30.07 1.82 -19.81
N LYS A 2 -30.60 0.61 -20.03
CA LYS A 2 -31.81 0.07 -19.38
C LYS A 2 -31.66 0.07 -17.85
N ARG A 3 -32.75 0.31 -17.10
CA ARG A 3 -32.79 0.45 -15.63
C ARG A 3 -32.08 -0.69 -14.90
N GLU A 4 -32.43 -1.93 -15.22
CA GLU A 4 -31.86 -3.14 -14.60
C GLU A 4 -30.34 -3.24 -14.77
N ARG A 5 -29.83 -2.98 -15.99
CA ARG A 5 -28.39 -2.98 -16.28
C ARG A 5 -27.63 -1.94 -15.46
N PHE A 6 -28.23 -0.78 -15.22
CA PHE A 6 -27.63 0.25 -14.37
C PHE A 6 -27.53 -0.20 -12.91
N LEU A 7 -28.58 -0.82 -12.37
CA LEU A 7 -28.56 -1.32 -11.00
C LEU A 7 -27.53 -2.44 -10.82
N PHE A 8 -27.35 -3.30 -11.83
CA PHE A 8 -26.29 -4.32 -11.81
C PHE A 8 -24.89 -3.71 -11.85
N LEU A 9 -24.68 -2.66 -12.66
CA LEU A 9 -23.42 -1.91 -12.68
C LEU A 9 -23.14 -1.27 -11.31
N VAL A 10 -24.16 -0.67 -10.68
CA VAL A 10 -24.07 -0.11 -9.32
C VAL A 10 -23.63 -1.18 -8.32
N THR A 11 -24.23 -2.37 -8.37
CA THR A 11 -23.83 -3.47 -7.48
C THR A 11 -22.39 -3.91 -7.71
N ALA A 12 -21.95 -4.07 -8.97
CA ALA A 12 -20.56 -4.41 -9.28
C ALA A 12 -19.58 -3.35 -8.74
N VAL A 13 -19.86 -2.08 -8.98
CA VAL A 13 -18.97 -0.98 -8.59
C VAL A 13 -18.94 -0.80 -7.07
N CYS A 14 -20.06 -0.95 -6.36
CA CYS A 14 -20.06 -0.84 -4.90
C CYS A 14 -19.41 -2.07 -4.23
N GLY A 15 -19.61 -3.28 -4.77
CA GLY A 15 -18.87 -4.48 -4.33
C GLY A 15 -17.37 -4.31 -4.55
N GLY A 16 -16.97 -3.91 -5.76
CA GLY A 16 -15.59 -3.57 -6.08
C GLY A 16 -15.02 -2.46 -5.21
N GLY A 17 -15.79 -1.42 -4.94
CA GLY A 17 -15.40 -0.31 -4.07
C GLY A 17 -15.11 -0.78 -2.64
N ALA A 18 -15.92 -1.66 -2.07
CA ALA A 18 -15.71 -2.18 -0.72
C ALA A 18 -14.37 -2.96 -0.62
N LEU A 19 -14.11 -3.85 -1.57
CA LEU A 19 -12.83 -4.58 -1.64
C LEU A 19 -11.67 -3.65 -1.96
N ALA A 20 -11.89 -2.62 -2.77
CA ALA A 20 -10.86 -1.63 -3.06
C ALA A 20 -10.46 -0.84 -1.81
N LEU A 21 -11.41 -0.49 -0.96
CA LEU A 21 -11.14 0.14 0.34
C LEU A 21 -10.33 -0.78 1.25
N GLU A 22 -10.66 -2.06 1.32
CA GLU A 22 -9.92 -3.05 2.12
C GLU A 22 -8.44 -3.13 1.71
N LEU A 23 -8.18 -3.31 0.41
CA LEU A 23 -6.81 -3.44 -0.11
C LEU A 23 -6.03 -2.13 0.00
N THR A 24 -6.70 -0.98 -0.13
CA THR A 24 -6.06 0.33 0.03
C THR A 24 -5.82 0.65 1.51
N ALA A 25 -6.66 0.15 2.42
CA ALA A 25 -6.49 0.33 3.86
C ALA A 25 -5.20 -0.34 4.37
N SER A 26 -4.84 -1.53 3.88
CA SER A 26 -3.59 -2.18 4.27
C SER A 26 -2.36 -1.35 3.90
N ARG A 27 -2.37 -0.74 2.70
CA ARG A 27 -1.31 0.19 2.26
C ARG A 27 -1.27 1.47 3.09
N LEU A 28 -2.44 2.01 3.47
CA LEU A 28 -2.52 3.20 4.32
C LEU A 28 -2.03 2.95 5.76
N LEU A 29 -2.24 1.74 6.30
CA LEU A 29 -1.88 1.35 7.66
C LEU A 29 -0.41 0.94 7.79
N ALA A 30 0.18 0.36 6.74
CA ALA A 30 1.52 -0.19 6.74
C ALA A 30 2.60 0.77 7.32
N PRO A 31 2.58 2.09 7.05
CA PRO A 31 3.65 2.96 7.52
C PRO A 31 3.77 3.16 9.04
N VAL A 32 2.65 3.05 9.78
CA VAL A 32 2.63 3.14 11.26
C VAL A 32 2.59 1.78 11.92
N PHE A 33 1.75 0.88 11.40
CA PHE A 33 1.39 -0.37 12.07
C PHE A 33 2.06 -1.60 11.47
N GLY A 34 2.71 -1.45 10.33
CA GLY A 34 3.43 -2.52 9.64
C GLY A 34 2.55 -3.44 8.79
N THR A 35 3.19 -4.43 8.19
CA THR A 35 2.56 -5.39 7.26
C THR A 35 2.40 -6.78 7.86
N SER A 36 2.39 -6.89 9.19
CA SER A 36 2.31 -8.17 9.89
C SER A 36 1.01 -8.94 9.59
N MET A 37 1.05 -10.27 9.77
CA MET A 37 -0.12 -11.13 9.63
C MET A 37 -1.27 -10.73 10.57
N ILE A 38 -0.95 -10.21 11.76
CA ILE A 38 -1.93 -9.74 12.74
C ILE A 38 -2.70 -8.52 12.20
N VAL A 39 -1.99 -7.54 11.62
CA VAL A 39 -2.62 -6.35 11.01
C VAL A 39 -3.51 -6.74 9.85
N TRP A 40 -3.02 -7.61 8.96
CA TRP A 40 -3.81 -8.14 7.84
C TRP A 40 -5.08 -8.87 8.30
N SER A 41 -4.95 -9.73 9.32
CA SER A 41 -6.08 -10.48 9.87
C SER A 41 -7.13 -9.56 10.47
N ALA A 42 -6.72 -8.48 11.14
CA ALA A 42 -7.62 -7.47 11.68
C ALA A 42 -8.35 -6.69 10.58
N ILE A 43 -7.67 -6.34 9.47
CA ILE A 43 -8.29 -5.65 8.33
C ILE A 43 -9.35 -6.53 7.66
N ILE A 44 -9.00 -7.78 7.31
CA ILE A 44 -9.93 -8.72 6.67
C ILE A 44 -11.12 -9.00 7.60
N GLY A 45 -10.85 -9.38 8.85
CA GLY A 45 -11.88 -9.68 9.84
C GLY A 45 -12.84 -8.51 10.06
N SER A 46 -12.31 -7.30 10.19
CA SER A 46 -13.12 -6.09 10.36
C SER A 46 -13.96 -5.79 9.11
N THR A 47 -13.37 -5.92 7.92
CA THR A 47 -14.07 -5.71 6.64
C THR A 47 -15.25 -6.66 6.49
N LEU A 48 -15.08 -7.94 6.83
CA LEU A 48 -16.17 -8.92 6.82
C LEU A 48 -17.28 -8.55 7.80
N VAL A 49 -16.95 -8.05 8.99
CA VAL A 49 -17.94 -7.55 9.96
C VAL A 49 -18.70 -6.36 9.39
N TYR A 50 -18.01 -5.41 8.75
CA TYR A 50 -18.63 -4.22 8.14
C TYR A 50 -19.55 -4.60 6.99
N LEU A 51 -19.11 -5.51 6.12
CA LEU A 51 -19.92 -6.05 5.03
C LEU A 51 -21.15 -6.78 5.58
N THR A 52 -21.00 -7.58 6.62
CA THR A 52 -22.12 -8.27 7.28
C THR A 52 -23.16 -7.27 7.80
N ALA A 53 -22.71 -6.24 8.52
CA ALA A 53 -23.57 -5.16 8.99
C ALA A 53 -24.23 -4.43 7.82
N GLY A 54 -23.48 -4.16 6.76
CA GLY A 54 -23.97 -3.57 5.52
C GLY A 54 -25.07 -4.40 4.87
N TYR A 55 -24.85 -5.70 4.70
CA TYR A 55 -25.83 -6.60 4.08
C TYR A 55 -27.14 -6.63 4.88
N TRP A 56 -27.04 -6.71 6.21
CA TRP A 56 -28.20 -6.66 7.08
C TRP A 56 -28.94 -5.32 7.00
N LEU A 57 -28.22 -4.20 7.13
CA LEU A 57 -28.78 -2.84 7.03
C LEU A 57 -29.43 -2.59 5.67
N GLY A 58 -28.78 -3.03 4.59
CA GLY A 58 -29.25 -2.88 3.23
C GLY A 58 -30.55 -3.65 2.97
N GLY A 59 -30.62 -4.91 3.39
CA GLY A 59 -31.84 -5.71 3.30
C GLY A 59 -32.99 -5.10 4.11
N TRP A 60 -32.73 -4.78 5.38
CA TRP A 60 -33.72 -4.17 6.27
C TRP A 60 -34.26 -2.84 5.75
N LEU A 61 -33.38 -1.97 5.25
CA LEU A 61 -33.78 -0.66 4.76
C LEU A 61 -34.54 -0.75 3.43
N ALA A 62 -34.15 -1.69 2.57
CA ALA A 62 -34.82 -1.93 1.30
C ALA A 62 -36.24 -2.50 1.49
N ASP A 63 -36.46 -3.32 2.52
CA ASP A 63 -37.79 -3.83 2.85
C ASP A 63 -38.72 -2.72 3.36
N ARG A 64 -38.19 -1.79 4.16
CA ARG A 64 -38.98 -0.67 4.69
C ARG A 64 -39.21 0.43 3.65
N ARG A 65 -38.22 0.74 2.82
CA ARG A 65 -38.25 1.84 1.84
C ARG A 65 -37.55 1.40 0.55
N PRO A 66 -38.22 0.63 -0.34
CA PRO A 66 -37.67 0.16 -1.61
C PRO A 66 -37.60 1.28 -2.65
N GLU A 67 -36.85 2.34 -2.35
CA GLU A 67 -36.71 3.54 -3.19
C GLU A 67 -35.29 3.67 -3.74
N GLU A 68 -35.16 3.83 -5.06
CA GLU A 68 -33.85 4.07 -5.69
C GLU A 68 -33.21 5.37 -5.21
N GLY A 69 -34.01 6.39 -4.88
CA GLY A 69 -33.48 7.64 -4.33
C GLY A 69 -32.85 7.46 -2.94
N LEU A 70 -33.24 6.44 -2.18
CA LEU A 70 -32.56 6.08 -0.94
C LEU A 70 -31.24 5.36 -1.23
N LEU A 71 -31.25 4.40 -2.16
CA LEU A 71 -30.02 3.73 -2.63
C LEU A 71 -28.95 4.73 -3.06
N TYR A 72 -29.30 5.69 -3.93
CA TYR A 72 -28.34 6.69 -4.42
C TYR A 72 -27.84 7.61 -3.30
N ARG A 73 -28.66 7.93 -2.29
CA ARG A 73 -28.21 8.66 -1.10
C ARG A 73 -27.19 7.87 -0.29
N LEU A 74 -27.42 6.58 -0.06
CA LEU A 74 -26.46 5.71 0.66
C LEU A 74 -25.13 5.67 -0.09
N MET A 75 -25.16 5.53 -1.41
CA MET A 75 -23.95 5.57 -2.25
C MET A 75 -23.24 6.92 -2.16
N ALA A 76 -23.97 8.03 -2.19
CA ALA A 76 -23.37 9.37 -2.08
C ALA A 76 -22.70 9.56 -0.72
N VAL A 77 -23.35 9.13 0.37
CA VAL A 77 -22.76 9.19 1.72
C VAL A 77 -21.53 8.30 1.81
N ALA A 78 -21.58 7.07 1.28
CA ALA A 78 -20.43 6.18 1.22
C ALA A 78 -19.26 6.83 0.48
N ALA A 79 -19.52 7.41 -0.70
CA ALA A 79 -18.51 8.08 -1.51
C ALA A 79 -17.89 9.30 -0.79
N VAL A 80 -18.68 10.12 -0.11
CA VAL A 80 -18.16 11.25 0.69
C VAL A 80 -17.27 10.74 1.82
N LEU A 81 -17.73 9.75 2.58
CA LEU A 81 -16.95 9.16 3.67
C LEU A 81 -15.65 8.58 3.15
N THR A 82 -15.68 7.83 2.04
CA THR A 82 -14.49 7.32 1.37
C THR A 82 -13.54 8.45 0.95
N GLY A 83 -14.07 9.52 0.34
CA GLY A 83 -13.26 10.64 -0.14
C GLY A 83 -12.60 11.45 0.98
N ILE A 84 -13.16 11.43 2.19
CA ILE A 84 -12.62 12.10 3.37
C ILE A 84 -11.48 11.30 4.03
N ILE A 85 -11.43 9.97 3.83
CA ILE A 85 -10.42 9.08 4.46
C ILE A 85 -8.99 9.61 4.34
N PRO A 86 -8.47 9.99 3.15
CA PRO A 86 -7.08 10.45 3.02
C PRO A 86 -6.72 11.64 3.91
N PHE A 87 -7.70 12.50 4.19
CA PHE A 87 -7.51 13.72 4.98
C PHE A 87 -7.57 13.44 6.48
N LEU A 88 -8.46 12.55 6.92
CA LEU A 88 -8.56 12.13 8.33
C LEU A 88 -7.47 11.13 8.71
N ALA A 89 -7.02 10.31 7.78
CA ALA A 89 -5.99 9.31 8.04
C ALA A 89 -4.68 9.97 8.50
N HIS A 90 -4.27 11.08 7.90
CA HIS A 90 -3.01 11.74 8.25
C HIS A 90 -2.89 12.14 9.74
N PRO A 91 -3.82 12.92 10.34
CA PRO A 91 -3.73 13.26 11.76
C PRO A 91 -3.86 12.04 12.68
N ILE A 92 -4.66 11.04 12.31
CA ILE A 92 -4.82 9.80 13.09
C ILE A 92 -3.52 8.98 13.08
N LEU A 93 -2.89 8.82 11.90
CA LEU A 93 -1.61 8.12 11.74
C LEU A 93 -0.49 8.86 12.47
N GLN A 94 -0.44 10.20 12.42
CA GLN A 94 0.51 10.99 13.20
C GLN A 94 0.33 10.77 14.71
N TRP A 95 -0.92 10.71 15.19
CA TRP A 95 -1.21 10.44 16.59
C TRP A 95 -0.76 9.03 17.00
N GLY A 96 -1.08 8.02 16.19
CA GLY A 96 -0.61 6.64 16.39
C GLY A 96 0.92 6.54 16.41
N TRP A 97 1.60 7.19 15.47
CA TRP A 97 3.05 7.26 15.42
C TRP A 97 3.64 7.85 16.72
N ARG A 98 3.15 9.01 17.18
CA ARG A 98 3.63 9.63 18.42
C ARG A 98 3.44 8.72 19.63
N ALA A 99 2.35 7.95 19.67
CA ALA A 99 2.13 6.96 20.72
C ALA A 99 3.14 5.80 20.65
N THR A 100 3.48 5.33 19.44
CA THR A 100 4.47 4.25 19.27
C THR A 100 5.88 4.62 19.72
N ASN A 101 6.26 5.91 19.67
CA ASN A 101 7.58 6.39 20.10
C ASN A 101 7.67 6.63 21.62
N ARG A 102 6.54 6.84 22.30
CA ARG A 102 6.50 7.07 23.75
C ARG A 102 6.27 5.79 24.57
N LEU A 103 6.43 4.62 23.96
CA LEU A 103 6.10 3.29 24.54
C LEU A 103 4.65 3.16 25.06
N ALA A 104 3.74 4.05 24.63
CA ALA A 104 2.35 4.07 25.08
C ALA A 104 1.48 3.12 24.25
N VAL A 105 1.47 1.84 24.62
CA VAL A 105 0.73 0.76 23.93
C VAL A 105 -0.74 1.14 23.68
N GLY A 106 -1.41 1.76 24.65
CA GLY A 106 -2.81 2.16 24.53
C GLY A 106 -3.08 3.18 23.41
N GLY A 107 -2.16 4.12 23.15
CA GLY A 107 -2.34 5.12 22.10
C GLY A 107 -2.15 4.53 20.69
N VAL A 108 -1.27 3.53 20.55
CA VAL A 108 -1.07 2.80 19.29
C VAL A 108 -2.31 1.99 18.93
N VAL A 109 -2.80 1.21 19.90
CA VAL A 109 -4.01 0.40 19.76
C VAL A 109 -5.20 1.32 19.46
N GLY A 110 -5.32 2.44 20.18
CA GLY A 110 -6.35 3.45 19.93
C GLY A 110 -6.33 3.99 18.51
N ALA A 111 -5.18 4.43 18.00
CA ALA A 111 -5.07 4.96 16.63
C ALA A 111 -5.42 3.92 15.56
N PHE A 112 -4.99 2.68 15.77
CA PHE A 112 -5.32 1.55 14.89
C PHE A 112 -6.83 1.33 14.82
N PHE A 113 -7.51 1.23 15.97
CA PHE A 113 -8.95 1.04 16.01
C PHE A 113 -9.74 2.25 15.50
N VAL A 114 -9.31 3.47 15.77
CA VAL A 114 -9.94 4.68 15.22
C VAL A 114 -9.90 4.65 13.69
N LEU A 115 -8.78 4.24 13.11
CA LEU A 115 -8.65 4.13 11.66
C LEU A 115 -9.47 2.96 11.09
N LEU A 116 -9.56 1.82 11.78
CA LEU A 116 -10.49 0.74 11.40
C LEU A 116 -11.95 1.20 11.41
N LEU A 117 -12.35 1.89 12.48
CA LEU A 117 -13.70 2.45 12.61
C LEU A 117 -14.02 3.48 11.53
N LEU A 118 -13.03 4.20 11.01
CA LEU A 118 -13.20 5.11 9.89
C LEU A 118 -13.65 4.38 8.61
N PHE A 119 -13.20 3.14 8.40
CA PHE A 119 -13.62 2.30 7.27
C PHE A 119 -14.99 1.65 7.49
N ALA A 120 -15.43 1.48 8.74
CA ALA A 120 -16.64 0.73 9.08
C ALA A 120 -17.88 1.24 8.34
N LEU A 121 -18.14 2.56 8.43
CA LEU A 121 -19.33 3.16 7.83
C LEU A 121 -19.31 3.15 6.29
N PRO A 122 -18.26 3.61 5.58
CA PRO A 122 -18.25 3.57 4.12
C PRO A 122 -18.34 2.14 3.58
N VAL A 123 -17.61 1.18 4.16
CA VAL A 123 -17.66 -0.22 3.71
C VAL A 123 -19.04 -0.85 3.96
N ALA A 124 -19.65 -0.61 5.13
CA ALA A 124 -20.99 -1.10 5.41
C ALA A 124 -22.03 -0.50 4.44
N LEU A 125 -21.95 0.79 4.14
CA LEU A 125 -22.86 1.45 3.18
C LEU A 125 -22.67 0.91 1.75
N LEU A 126 -21.45 0.62 1.33
CA LEU A 126 -21.18 -0.03 0.04
C LEU A 126 -21.72 -1.48 0.03
N GLY A 127 -21.54 -2.23 1.11
CA GLY A 127 -22.10 -3.58 1.28
C GLY A 127 -23.63 -3.60 1.22
N ALA A 128 -24.29 -2.59 1.79
CA ALA A 128 -25.75 -2.46 1.79
C ALA A 128 -26.38 -2.38 0.39
N VAL A 129 -25.62 -1.99 -0.63
CA VAL A 129 -26.11 -1.81 -2.01
C VAL A 129 -26.61 -3.11 -2.63
N SER A 130 -25.92 -4.25 -2.40
CA SER A 130 -26.26 -5.52 -3.05
C SER A 130 -27.66 -6.04 -2.67
N PRO A 131 -27.99 -6.25 -1.38
CA PRO A 131 -29.34 -6.68 -1.00
C PRO A 131 -30.41 -5.62 -1.30
N PHE A 132 -30.06 -4.32 -1.27
CA PHE A 132 -30.99 -3.26 -1.63
C PHE A 132 -31.37 -3.32 -3.11
N VAL A 133 -30.40 -3.48 -4.00
CA VAL A 133 -30.64 -3.67 -5.44
C VAL A 133 -31.43 -4.95 -5.70
N LEU A 134 -31.12 -6.03 -4.99
CA LEU A 134 -31.88 -7.28 -5.11
C LEU A 134 -33.37 -7.04 -4.87
N ARG A 135 -33.72 -6.30 -3.80
CA ARG A 135 -35.11 -5.96 -3.48
C ARG A 135 -35.77 -5.07 -4.55
N LEU A 136 -35.02 -4.17 -5.18
CA LEU A 136 -35.52 -3.29 -6.24
C LEU A 136 -35.75 -3.99 -7.59
N VAL A 137 -35.06 -5.10 -7.85
CA VAL A 137 -35.03 -5.78 -9.15
C VAL A 137 -35.86 -7.08 -9.15
N ILE A 138 -36.31 -7.60 -8.01
CA ILE A 138 -37.21 -8.78 -7.98
C ILE A 138 -38.68 -8.32 -8.12
N PRO A 139 -39.35 -8.55 -9.27
CA PRO A 139 -40.77 -8.26 -9.44
C PRO A 139 -41.70 -9.37 -8.94
N ALA A 140 -41.25 -10.63 -8.90
CA ALA A 140 -42.05 -11.80 -8.49
C ALA A 140 -41.18 -12.98 -8.01
N VAL A 141 -41.71 -13.77 -7.07
CA VAL A 141 -41.01 -14.89 -6.38
C VAL A 141 -40.48 -15.95 -7.36
N THR A 142 -41.19 -16.22 -8.46
CA THR A 142 -40.84 -17.24 -9.46
C THR A 142 -39.53 -16.96 -10.22
N SER A 143 -39.08 -15.71 -10.26
CA SER A 143 -37.82 -15.31 -10.92
C SER A 143 -36.70 -14.94 -9.93
N ALA A 144 -36.98 -15.00 -8.63
CA ALA A 144 -36.10 -14.49 -7.58
C ALA A 144 -34.72 -15.17 -7.57
N GLY A 145 -34.68 -16.51 -7.69
CA GLY A 145 -33.42 -17.26 -7.68
C GLY A 145 -32.49 -16.91 -8.84
N ARG A 146 -33.04 -16.77 -10.07
CA ARG A 146 -32.25 -16.42 -11.26
C ARG A 146 -31.68 -15.01 -11.17
N THR A 147 -32.48 -14.05 -10.69
CA THR A 147 -32.04 -12.66 -10.52
C THR A 147 -31.01 -12.54 -9.41
N ALA A 148 -31.21 -13.21 -8.28
CA ALA A 148 -30.25 -13.26 -7.18
C ALA A 148 -28.91 -13.85 -7.62
N GLY A 149 -28.93 -14.96 -8.36
CA GLY A 149 -27.71 -15.58 -8.90
C GLY A 149 -26.95 -14.65 -9.86
N LYS A 150 -27.66 -13.98 -10.79
CA LYS A 150 -27.04 -12.99 -11.69
C LYS A 150 -26.43 -11.82 -10.93
N LEU A 151 -27.17 -11.28 -9.94
CA LEU A 151 -26.70 -10.16 -9.16
C LEU A 151 -25.46 -10.52 -8.35
N SER A 152 -25.45 -11.70 -7.73
CA SER A 152 -24.28 -12.23 -7.01
C SER A 152 -23.08 -12.41 -7.93
N ALA A 153 -23.26 -12.98 -9.13
CA ALA A 153 -22.17 -13.13 -10.09
C ALA A 153 -21.56 -11.78 -10.51
N VAL A 154 -22.41 -10.77 -10.79
CA VAL A 154 -21.97 -9.42 -11.15
C VAL A 154 -21.30 -8.71 -9.98
N ALA A 155 -21.81 -8.87 -8.76
CA ALA A 155 -21.20 -8.33 -7.55
C ALA A 155 -19.81 -8.92 -7.34
N THR A 156 -19.67 -10.25 -7.42
CA THR A 156 -18.40 -10.96 -7.25
C THR A 156 -17.38 -10.57 -8.33
N LEU A 157 -17.81 -10.41 -9.59
CA LEU A 157 -16.92 -9.92 -10.64
C LEU A 157 -16.44 -8.50 -10.34
N GLY A 158 -17.34 -7.63 -9.86
CA GLY A 158 -16.98 -6.30 -9.40
C GLY A 158 -15.96 -6.33 -8.24
N SER A 159 -16.18 -7.18 -7.25
CA SER A 159 -15.26 -7.41 -6.13
C SER A 159 -13.89 -7.91 -6.57
N LEU A 160 -13.82 -8.82 -7.55
CA LEU A 160 -12.56 -9.28 -8.15
C LEU A 160 -11.79 -8.10 -8.77
N VAL A 161 -12.45 -7.28 -9.59
CA VAL A 161 -11.84 -6.08 -10.16
C VAL A 161 -11.41 -5.11 -9.05
N GLY A 162 -12.26 -4.93 -8.03
CA GLY A 162 -11.98 -4.09 -6.87
C GLY A 162 -10.80 -4.56 -6.01
N ALA A 163 -10.53 -5.85 -5.95
CA ALA A 163 -9.37 -6.40 -5.24
C ALA A 163 -8.07 -6.23 -6.05
N LEU A 164 -8.13 -6.44 -7.38
CA LEU A 164 -6.95 -6.41 -8.25
C LEU A 164 -6.54 -4.99 -8.67
N LEU A 165 -7.52 -4.13 -8.99
CA LEU A 165 -7.27 -2.81 -9.59
C LEU A 165 -6.48 -1.87 -8.67
N PRO A 166 -6.76 -1.77 -7.35
CA PRO A 166 -5.94 -0.98 -6.44
C PRO A 166 -4.51 -1.50 -6.34
N ALA A 167 -4.35 -2.81 -6.17
CA ALA A 167 -3.06 -3.43 -5.91
C ALA A 167 -2.12 -3.37 -7.13
N LEU A 168 -2.67 -3.57 -8.34
CA LEU A 168 -1.86 -3.69 -9.56
C LEU A 168 -1.76 -2.41 -10.38
N VAL A 169 -2.71 -1.48 -10.22
CA VAL A 169 -2.81 -0.30 -11.10
C VAL A 169 -2.91 1.01 -10.31
N LEU A 170 -3.91 1.17 -9.43
CA LEU A 170 -4.18 2.50 -8.87
C LEU A 170 -3.14 2.93 -7.83
N VAL A 171 -2.76 2.05 -6.90
CA VAL A 171 -1.75 2.40 -5.89
C VAL A 171 -0.37 2.59 -6.54
N PRO A 172 0.11 1.72 -7.45
CA PRO A 172 1.40 1.94 -8.11
C PRO A 172 1.47 3.24 -8.94
N LEU A 173 0.38 3.61 -9.62
CA LEU A 173 0.38 4.78 -10.51
C LEU A 173 0.04 6.10 -9.82
N PHE A 174 -0.94 6.08 -8.91
CA PHE A 174 -1.52 7.29 -8.30
C PHE A 174 -1.26 7.37 -6.79
N GLY A 175 -0.84 6.28 -6.15
CA GLY A 175 -0.66 6.19 -4.71
C GLY A 175 -1.95 5.90 -3.94
N THR A 176 -1.79 5.60 -2.67
CA THR A 176 -2.86 5.15 -1.77
C THR A 176 -3.95 6.21 -1.59
N ARG A 177 -3.57 7.48 -1.41
CA ARG A 177 -4.53 8.58 -1.18
C ARG A 177 -5.45 8.83 -2.37
N HIS A 178 -4.88 8.90 -3.57
CA HIS A 178 -5.67 9.12 -4.79
C HIS A 178 -6.53 7.91 -5.13
N THR A 179 -6.10 6.69 -4.75
CA THR A 179 -6.92 5.49 -4.93
C THR A 179 -8.25 5.58 -4.17
N PHE A 180 -8.27 6.05 -2.92
CA PHE A 180 -9.52 6.32 -2.19
C PHE A 180 -10.38 7.36 -2.91
N LEU A 181 -9.78 8.44 -3.41
CA LEU A 181 -10.50 9.48 -4.16
C LEU A 181 -11.09 8.93 -5.46
N VAL A 182 -10.35 8.11 -6.22
CA VAL A 182 -10.86 7.48 -7.45
C VAL A 182 -12.08 6.62 -7.14
N VAL A 183 -12.02 5.78 -6.09
CA VAL A 183 -13.18 4.96 -5.69
C VAL A 183 -14.37 5.84 -5.29
N ALA A 184 -14.14 6.89 -4.50
CA ALA A 184 -15.15 7.85 -4.11
C ALA A 184 -15.80 8.54 -5.32
N LEU A 185 -14.99 9.00 -6.27
CA LEU A 185 -15.43 9.68 -7.49
C LEU A 185 -16.28 8.76 -8.37
N VAL A 186 -15.87 7.51 -8.56
CA VAL A 186 -16.61 6.53 -9.37
C VAL A 186 -17.97 6.22 -8.73
N VAL A 187 -18.02 5.97 -7.42
CA VAL A 187 -19.28 5.71 -6.71
C VAL A 187 -20.19 6.95 -6.70
N MET A 188 -19.62 8.15 -6.49
CA MET A 188 -20.35 9.42 -6.54
C MET A 188 -20.92 9.70 -7.93
N ALA A 189 -20.16 9.46 -8.99
CA ALA A 189 -20.60 9.64 -10.37
C ALA A 189 -21.80 8.76 -10.71
N LEU A 190 -21.80 7.50 -10.25
CA LEU A 190 -22.97 6.63 -10.40
C LEU A 190 -24.18 7.12 -9.59
N SER A 191 -23.96 7.66 -8.38
CA SER A 191 -25.05 8.25 -7.59
C SER A 191 -25.67 9.48 -8.28
N VAL A 192 -24.83 10.39 -8.80
CA VAL A 192 -25.25 11.54 -9.62
C VAL A 192 -26.07 11.07 -10.82
N TRP A 193 -25.55 10.09 -11.58
CA TRP A 193 -26.22 9.55 -12.75
C TRP A 193 -27.58 8.92 -12.41
N GLY A 194 -27.68 8.23 -11.28
CA GLY A 194 -28.93 7.72 -10.75
C GLY A 194 -29.93 8.83 -10.45
N PHE A 195 -29.49 9.91 -9.80
CA PHE A 195 -30.33 11.05 -9.47
C PHE A 195 -30.73 11.91 -10.66
N LEU A 196 -29.91 12.02 -11.71
CA LEU A 196 -30.25 12.78 -12.93
C LEU A 196 -31.54 12.28 -13.58
N ARG A 197 -31.86 10.99 -13.43
CA ARG A 197 -33.09 10.39 -13.97
C ARG A 197 -34.32 10.63 -13.11
N ARG A 198 -34.17 11.23 -11.92
CA ARG A 198 -35.22 11.30 -10.90
C ARG A 198 -35.43 12.71 -10.35
N SER A 199 -34.37 13.50 -10.15
CA SER A 199 -34.44 14.86 -9.65
C SER A 199 -33.17 15.64 -10.02
N HIS A 200 -33.32 16.61 -10.93
CA HIS A 200 -32.22 17.48 -11.37
C HIS A 200 -31.63 18.31 -10.23
N GLN A 201 -32.44 18.76 -9.27
CA GLN A 201 -31.95 19.53 -8.11
C GLN A 201 -31.00 18.71 -7.22
N LYS A 202 -31.38 17.47 -6.90
CA LYS A 202 -30.52 16.57 -6.10
C LYS A 202 -29.27 16.18 -6.88
N ALA A 203 -29.40 15.94 -8.18
CA ALA A 203 -28.25 15.67 -9.04
C ALA A 203 -27.26 16.85 -9.06
N ALA A 204 -27.75 18.09 -9.18
CA ALA A 204 -26.89 19.28 -9.15
C ALA A 204 -26.12 19.42 -7.82
N ALA A 205 -26.77 19.17 -6.69
CA ALA A 205 -26.11 19.17 -5.38
C ALA A 205 -25.00 18.11 -5.30
N LEU A 206 -25.26 16.89 -5.79
CA LEU A 206 -24.25 15.83 -5.85
C LEU A 206 -23.14 16.11 -6.87
N CYS A 207 -23.44 16.78 -7.99
CA CYS A 207 -22.43 17.25 -8.94
C CYS A 207 -21.48 18.26 -8.29
N ALA A 208 -21.98 19.16 -7.43
CA ALA A 208 -21.14 20.09 -6.69
C ALA A 208 -20.19 19.34 -5.73
N ILE A 209 -20.69 18.32 -5.02
CA ILE A 209 -19.86 17.46 -4.16
C ILE A 209 -18.84 16.68 -4.98
N LEU A 210 -19.23 16.14 -6.14
CA LEU A 210 -18.31 15.48 -7.07
C LEU A 210 -17.21 16.44 -7.54
N GLY A 211 -17.58 17.68 -7.90
CA GLY A 211 -16.64 18.74 -8.27
C GLY A 211 -15.68 19.09 -7.13
N LEU A 212 -16.16 19.13 -5.88
CA LEU A 212 -15.33 19.32 -4.70
C LEU A 212 -14.34 18.15 -4.50
N LEU A 213 -14.79 16.90 -4.64
CA LEU A 213 -13.92 15.73 -4.56
C LEU A 213 -12.85 15.73 -5.67
N LEU A 214 -13.22 16.16 -6.88
CA LEU A 214 -12.27 16.33 -8.00
C LEU A 214 -11.25 17.43 -7.70
N ALA A 215 -11.69 18.57 -7.19
CA ALA A 215 -10.81 19.67 -6.79
C ALA A 215 -9.85 19.23 -5.68
N LEU A 216 -10.35 18.50 -4.67
CA LEU A 216 -9.55 17.89 -3.61
C LEU A 216 -8.52 16.88 -4.13
N GLY A 217 -8.85 16.13 -5.19
CA GLY A 217 -7.91 15.25 -5.88
C GLY A 217 -6.86 15.98 -6.73
N TYR A 218 -7.12 17.23 -7.12
CA TYR A 218 -6.17 18.07 -7.85
C TYR A 218 -5.23 18.85 -6.92
N LEU A 219 -5.58 19.00 -5.63
CA LEU A 219 -4.64 19.52 -4.64
C LEU A 219 -3.39 18.62 -4.62
N PRO A 220 -2.18 19.18 -4.44
CA PRO A 220 -0.93 18.42 -4.40
C PRO A 220 -0.80 17.64 -3.08
N LEU A 221 -1.72 16.69 -2.84
CA LEU A 221 -1.61 15.66 -1.80
C LEU A 221 -0.41 14.74 -2.03
N ARG A 222 0.20 14.82 -3.21
CA ARG A 222 1.44 14.12 -3.59
C ARG A 222 2.69 14.69 -2.89
N HIS A 223 2.64 15.93 -2.41
CA HIS A 223 3.77 16.58 -1.74
C HIS A 223 3.58 16.74 -0.22
N THR A 224 2.38 16.48 0.31
CA THR A 224 2.20 16.36 1.75
C THR A 224 2.60 14.96 2.20
N PRO A 225 3.51 14.81 3.17
CA PRO A 225 3.97 13.49 3.56
C PRO A 225 2.81 12.61 4.09
N ILE A 226 2.83 11.29 3.84
CA ILE A 226 1.78 10.37 4.33
C ILE A 226 1.77 10.36 5.85
N ILE A 227 2.97 10.45 6.44
CA ILE A 227 3.21 10.71 7.85
C ILE A 227 4.34 11.72 7.90
N ALA A 228 4.11 12.86 8.54
CA ALA A 228 5.17 13.84 8.75
C ALA A 228 6.16 13.27 9.80
N TYR A 229 7.11 12.46 9.34
CA TYR A 229 8.29 12.11 10.13
C TYR A 229 9.22 13.32 10.22
N GLU A 230 10.04 13.34 11.28
CA GLU A 230 11.19 14.24 11.39
C GLU A 230 11.99 14.25 10.09
N ASN A 231 12.12 15.42 9.45
CA ASN A 231 13.03 15.68 8.33
C ASN A 231 12.99 14.65 7.17
N ALA A 232 11.81 14.09 6.85
CA ALA A 232 11.63 13.35 5.60
C ALA A 232 11.82 14.31 4.42
N ILE A 233 12.78 14.01 3.55
CA ILE A 233 13.12 14.85 2.39
C ILE A 233 12.52 14.29 1.08
N TYR A 234 12.06 13.03 1.10
CA TYR A 234 11.41 12.38 -0.03
C TYR A 234 10.52 11.22 0.43
N GLU A 235 9.37 11.06 -0.22
CA GLU A 235 8.44 9.95 -0.03
C GLU A 235 7.87 9.49 -1.36
N THR A 236 7.68 8.19 -1.53
CA THR A 236 7.02 7.60 -2.70
C THR A 236 6.46 6.22 -2.39
N GLU A 237 5.66 5.67 -3.29
CA GLU A 237 5.07 4.34 -3.20
C GLU A 237 5.50 3.54 -4.43
N SER A 238 5.83 2.27 -4.23
CA SER A 238 6.02 1.27 -5.29
C SER A 238 5.03 0.12 -5.09
N VAL A 239 5.07 -0.86 -6.00
CA VAL A 239 4.30 -2.10 -5.85
C VAL A 239 4.74 -2.88 -4.60
N TYR A 240 6.01 -2.75 -4.21
CA TYR A 240 6.61 -3.48 -3.09
C TYR A 240 6.51 -2.68 -1.80
N ASN A 241 6.97 -1.42 -1.81
CA ASN A 241 7.25 -0.66 -0.61
C ASN A 241 6.63 0.75 -0.62
N TYR A 242 6.24 1.19 0.56
CA TYR A 242 6.23 2.61 0.88
C TYR A 242 7.65 3.06 1.20
N ILE A 243 8.19 4.03 0.46
CA ILE A 243 9.61 4.40 0.48
C ILE A 243 9.77 5.81 1.03
N GLN A 244 10.65 5.98 2.01
CA GLN A 244 10.99 7.28 2.58
C GLN A 244 12.49 7.49 2.67
N VAL A 245 12.92 8.73 2.42
CA VAL A 245 14.28 9.20 2.67
C VAL A 245 14.25 10.23 3.77
N VAL A 246 14.99 9.96 4.84
CA VAL A 246 15.05 10.82 6.02
C VAL A 246 16.47 11.36 6.19
N GLU A 247 16.59 12.66 6.44
CA GLU A 247 17.87 13.28 6.74
C GLU A 247 18.05 13.42 8.27
N ARG A 248 19.15 12.90 8.81
CA ARG A 248 19.49 13.03 10.25
C ARG A 248 20.95 13.44 10.47
N GLY A 249 21.20 14.00 11.66
CA GLY A 249 22.53 14.44 12.09
C GLY A 249 22.87 15.88 11.67
N ARG A 250 24.00 16.38 12.15
CA ARG A 250 24.56 17.70 11.81
C ARG A 250 26.06 17.59 11.55
N GLY A 251 26.63 18.51 10.78
CA GLY A 251 28.05 18.53 10.46
C GLY A 251 28.55 17.21 9.87
N SER A 252 29.64 16.67 10.40
CA SER A 252 30.22 15.38 9.98
C SER A 252 29.39 14.14 10.33
N GLY A 253 28.32 14.30 11.12
CA GLY A 253 27.35 13.25 11.44
C GLY A 253 26.13 13.23 10.52
N LYS A 254 26.02 14.18 9.58
CA LYS A 254 24.90 14.28 8.64
C LYS A 254 24.86 13.07 7.70
N GLY A 255 23.68 12.48 7.52
CA GLY A 255 23.46 11.37 6.62
C GLY A 255 22.00 11.22 6.22
N VAL A 256 21.77 10.43 5.18
CA VAL A 256 20.44 10.04 4.72
C VAL A 256 20.16 8.58 5.05
N PHE A 257 18.90 8.29 5.37
CA PHE A 257 18.44 6.99 5.84
C PHE A 257 17.23 6.57 5.02
N LEU A 258 17.22 5.32 4.57
CA LEU A 258 16.10 4.73 3.81
C LEU A 258 15.17 4.04 4.79
N ARG A 259 13.86 4.27 4.67
CA ARG A 259 12.84 3.50 5.40
C ARG A 259 11.86 2.91 4.41
N LEU A 260 11.56 1.63 4.58
CA LEU A 260 10.64 0.88 3.75
C LEU A 260 9.50 0.35 4.62
N ASN A 261 8.26 0.63 4.21
CA ASN A 261 7.02 0.29 4.92
C ASN A 261 7.04 0.76 6.37
N GLU A 262 7.60 -0.02 7.29
CA GLU A 262 7.65 0.28 8.72
C GLU A 262 8.67 1.37 9.05
N SER A 263 8.22 2.35 9.81
CA SER A 263 8.93 3.59 10.06
C SER A 263 9.96 3.57 11.18
N LYS A 264 10.21 2.40 11.79
CA LYS A 264 11.13 2.29 12.93
C LYS A 264 12.53 1.82 12.56
N ASN A 265 12.67 1.14 11.41
CA ASN A 265 13.94 0.56 11.00
C ASN A 265 14.46 1.22 9.73
N ASP A 266 15.73 1.60 9.77
CA ASP A 266 16.41 2.11 8.59
C ASP A 266 16.92 0.89 7.79
N HIS A 267 16.66 0.87 6.49
CA HIS A 267 17.01 -0.20 5.55
C HIS A 267 18.27 0.13 4.76
N SER A 268 18.74 1.37 4.85
CA SER A 268 20.03 1.82 4.34
C SER A 268 20.42 3.13 4.97
N VAL A 269 21.72 3.40 5.01
CA VAL A 269 22.29 4.65 5.47
C VAL A 269 23.39 5.11 4.53
N TYR A 270 23.45 6.40 4.26
CA TYR A 270 24.56 7.01 3.54
C TYR A 270 25.09 8.23 4.28
N ARG A 271 26.41 8.24 4.48
CA ARG A 271 27.17 9.37 4.97
C ARG A 271 28.37 9.55 4.03
N PRO A 272 28.44 10.62 3.20
CA PRO A 272 29.51 10.79 2.22
C PRO A 272 30.92 10.65 2.82
N ASN A 273 31.12 11.22 4.01
CA ASN A 273 32.41 11.32 4.68
C ASN A 273 32.74 10.14 5.62
N ARG A 274 31.99 9.02 5.57
CA ARG A 274 32.26 7.84 6.40
C ARG A 274 32.09 6.55 5.62
N THR A 275 33.02 5.63 5.81
CA THR A 275 32.93 4.27 5.26
C THR A 275 32.00 3.43 6.12
N PHE A 276 32.29 3.35 7.42
CA PHE A 276 31.51 2.56 8.36
C PHE A 276 30.31 3.32 8.92
N THR A 277 29.25 2.56 9.17
CA THR A 277 27.93 3.03 9.59
C THR A 277 27.74 2.95 11.11
N TYR A 278 28.57 2.16 11.78
CA TYR A 278 28.48 1.67 13.16
C TYR A 278 27.17 0.92 13.42
N GLN A 279 26.70 0.19 12.41
CA GLN A 279 25.45 -0.57 12.40
C GLN A 279 25.68 -1.90 11.66
N VAL A 280 24.62 -2.70 11.53
CA VAL A 280 24.68 -4.07 10.98
C VAL A 280 25.31 -4.15 9.59
N TRP A 281 25.23 -3.12 8.76
CA TRP A 281 25.85 -3.15 7.42
C TRP A 281 27.38 -3.23 7.45
N ASP A 282 28.03 -2.87 8.56
CA ASP A 282 29.49 -2.95 8.69
C ASP A 282 29.99 -4.40 8.71
N TYR A 283 29.12 -5.38 9.03
CA TYR A 283 29.47 -6.80 8.94
C TYR A 283 29.85 -7.23 7.52
N ALA A 284 29.36 -6.54 6.48
CA ALA A 284 29.76 -6.81 5.10
C ALA A 284 31.28 -6.66 4.88
N ALA A 285 31.93 -5.74 5.62
CA ALA A 285 33.37 -5.55 5.52
C ALA A 285 34.18 -6.74 6.01
N ILE A 286 33.66 -7.50 6.98
CA ILE A 286 34.38 -8.64 7.58
C ILE A 286 33.87 -9.99 7.11
N THR A 287 32.75 -10.03 6.37
CA THR A 287 32.13 -11.31 5.95
C THR A 287 33.09 -12.24 5.21
N PRO A 288 33.96 -11.77 4.29
CA PRO A 288 34.92 -12.65 3.63
C PRO A 288 35.86 -13.35 4.63
N MET A 289 36.24 -12.67 5.73
CA MET A 289 37.13 -13.20 6.76
C MET A 289 36.45 -14.18 7.74
N LEU A 290 35.12 -14.36 7.64
CA LEU A 290 34.39 -15.30 8.49
C LEU A 290 34.44 -16.74 7.94
N ALA A 291 34.86 -16.93 6.69
CA ALA A 291 35.08 -18.25 6.13
C ALA A 291 36.46 -18.78 6.58
N PRO A 292 36.53 -19.93 7.28
CA PRO A 292 37.78 -20.42 7.90
C PRO A 292 38.96 -20.58 6.95
N ASP A 293 38.67 -20.86 5.67
CA ASP A 293 39.66 -21.16 4.63
C ASP A 293 39.83 -20.01 3.62
N PHE A 294 39.23 -18.85 3.86
CA PHE A 294 39.29 -17.70 2.95
C PHE A 294 40.12 -16.57 3.56
N ASP A 295 41.36 -16.43 3.10
CA ASP A 295 42.18 -15.25 3.38
C ASP A 295 42.06 -14.25 2.20
N PRO A 296 41.39 -13.10 2.36
CA PRO A 296 41.29 -12.09 1.30
C PRO A 296 42.63 -11.44 0.92
N VAL A 297 43.69 -11.61 1.73
CA VAL A 297 45.04 -11.14 1.43
C VAL A 297 45.75 -12.10 0.47
N GLU A 298 45.61 -13.42 0.69
CA GLU A 298 46.19 -14.45 -0.19
C GLU A 298 45.32 -14.72 -1.43
N HIS A 299 44.01 -14.58 -1.28
CA HIS A 299 42.99 -14.80 -2.31
C HIS A 299 42.08 -13.56 -2.42
N PRO A 300 42.50 -12.54 -3.18
CA PRO A 300 41.70 -11.32 -3.36
C PRO A 300 40.31 -11.64 -3.91
N ILE A 301 39.30 -11.00 -3.32
CA ILE A 301 37.90 -11.14 -3.74
C ILE A 301 37.78 -10.66 -5.19
N SER A 302 37.27 -11.53 -6.05
CA SER A 302 37.10 -11.28 -7.47
C SER A 302 35.68 -10.82 -7.83
N ARG A 303 34.65 -11.34 -7.13
CA ARG A 303 33.24 -10.96 -7.37
C ARG A 303 32.34 -11.23 -6.17
N VAL A 304 31.38 -10.34 -5.94
CA VAL A 304 30.36 -10.46 -4.87
C VAL A 304 28.95 -10.40 -5.44
N ALA A 305 28.06 -11.27 -4.97
CA ALA A 305 26.62 -11.11 -5.12
C ALA A 305 26.04 -10.49 -3.85
N LEU A 306 25.27 -9.41 -4.00
CA LEU A 306 24.48 -8.80 -2.92
C LEU A 306 23.01 -8.92 -3.30
N ILE A 307 22.31 -9.87 -2.66
CA ILE A 307 20.89 -10.11 -2.85
C ILE A 307 20.09 -9.23 -1.88
N GLY A 308 19.26 -8.33 -2.41
CA GLY A 308 18.72 -7.21 -1.66
C GLY A 308 19.76 -6.10 -1.53
N GLY A 309 19.91 -5.50 -0.35
CA GLY A 309 20.89 -4.41 -0.11
C GLY A 309 20.34 -3.00 -0.33
N ALA A 310 19.07 -2.88 -0.75
CA ALA A 310 18.28 -1.67 -0.83
C ALA A 310 19.04 -0.50 -1.48
N ALA A 311 19.37 0.55 -0.72
CA ALA A 311 20.08 1.71 -1.27
C ALA A 311 21.62 1.57 -1.34
N GLY A 312 22.13 0.34 -1.26
CA GLY A 312 23.53 0.01 -1.53
C GLY A 312 24.49 0.33 -0.39
N THR A 313 24.03 0.23 0.86
CA THR A 313 24.91 0.48 2.02
C THR A 313 26.06 -0.50 2.07
N MET A 314 25.78 -1.81 2.00
CA MET A 314 26.82 -2.85 2.00
C MET A 314 27.71 -2.78 0.77
N ALA A 315 27.13 -2.59 -0.43
CA ALA A 315 27.88 -2.53 -1.69
C ALA A 315 28.99 -1.46 -1.67
N ARG A 316 28.73 -0.30 -1.07
CA ARG A 316 29.73 0.77 -0.95
C ARG A 316 30.76 0.49 0.13
N ILE A 317 30.36 -0.14 1.23
CA ILE A 317 31.31 -0.59 2.26
C ILE A 317 32.31 -1.57 1.62
N LEU A 318 31.81 -2.56 0.88
CA LEU A 318 32.64 -3.51 0.14
C LEU A 318 33.59 -2.79 -0.83
N THR A 319 33.06 -1.86 -1.64
CA THR A 319 33.87 -1.10 -2.60
C THR A 319 34.96 -0.26 -1.91
N ARG A 320 34.68 0.32 -0.75
CA ARG A 320 35.66 1.13 0.00
C ARG A 320 36.71 0.28 0.74
N VAL A 321 36.39 -0.94 1.12
CA VAL A 321 37.28 -1.84 1.87
C VAL A 321 38.15 -2.68 0.94
N TYR A 322 37.56 -3.24 -0.10
CA TYR A 322 38.22 -4.19 -1.02
C TYR A 322 38.60 -3.58 -2.38
N GLY A 323 38.30 -2.30 -2.60
CA GLY A 323 38.48 -1.64 -3.90
C GLY A 323 37.29 -1.88 -4.84
N PRO A 324 37.38 -1.43 -6.11
CA PRO A 324 36.29 -1.50 -7.09
C PRO A 324 36.09 -2.93 -7.65
N ILE A 325 35.89 -3.90 -6.76
CA ILE A 325 35.54 -5.28 -7.10
C ILE A 325 34.15 -5.32 -7.75
N PRO A 326 33.92 -6.14 -8.79
CA PRO A 326 32.59 -6.35 -9.36
C PRO A 326 31.57 -6.82 -8.31
N ILE A 327 30.47 -6.08 -8.16
CA ILE A 327 29.37 -6.39 -7.25
C ILE A 327 28.06 -6.46 -8.04
N ASP A 328 27.45 -7.63 -8.09
CA ASP A 328 26.09 -7.81 -8.61
C ASP A 328 25.09 -7.54 -7.48
N HIS A 329 24.48 -6.36 -7.50
CA HIS A 329 23.53 -5.88 -6.50
C HIS A 329 22.10 -6.08 -7.02
N VAL A 330 21.37 -7.03 -6.43
CA VAL A 330 20.06 -7.47 -6.93
C VAL A 330 18.94 -6.89 -6.06
N GLU A 331 18.19 -5.93 -6.58
CA GLU A 331 17.09 -5.27 -5.86
C GLU A 331 15.77 -5.38 -6.65
N ILE A 332 14.75 -5.96 -6.01
CA ILE A 332 13.48 -6.24 -6.67
C ILE A 332 12.65 -4.97 -6.92
N ASP A 333 12.79 -3.95 -6.07
CA ASP A 333 12.02 -2.72 -6.15
C ASP A 333 12.73 -1.66 -7.02
N PRO A 334 12.26 -1.41 -8.26
CA PRO A 334 12.88 -0.44 -9.15
C PRO A 334 12.89 0.98 -8.57
N LYS A 335 11.92 1.29 -7.70
CA LYS A 335 11.81 2.61 -7.09
C LYS A 335 12.86 2.82 -6.00
N VAL A 336 13.25 1.75 -5.30
CA VAL A 336 14.37 1.77 -4.35
C VAL A 336 15.69 2.02 -5.09
N ILE A 337 15.88 1.41 -6.27
CA ILE A 337 17.07 1.65 -7.12
C ILE A 337 17.16 3.12 -7.56
N GLU A 338 16.05 3.71 -8.01
CA GLU A 338 15.99 5.15 -8.33
C GLU A 338 16.39 6.03 -7.13
N VAL A 339 15.85 5.70 -5.95
CA VAL A 339 16.15 6.39 -4.70
C VAL A 339 17.61 6.22 -4.29
N ALA A 340 18.18 5.03 -4.47
CA ALA A 340 19.57 4.71 -4.18
C ALA A 340 20.52 5.61 -4.98
N ARG A 341 20.27 5.76 -6.28
CA ARG A 341 21.05 6.64 -7.15
C ARG A 341 20.87 8.11 -6.78
N LYS A 342 19.63 8.55 -6.57
CA LYS A 342 19.30 9.96 -6.36
C LYS A 342 19.73 10.52 -4.99
N TYR A 343 19.51 9.76 -3.92
CA TYR A 343 19.69 10.24 -2.55
C TYR A 343 20.87 9.58 -1.85
N PHE A 344 21.19 8.33 -2.18
CA PHE A 344 22.27 7.59 -1.54
C PHE A 344 23.56 7.62 -2.37
N GLY A 345 23.59 8.21 -3.56
CA GLY A 345 24.82 8.37 -4.33
C GLY A 345 25.43 7.04 -4.79
N LEU A 346 24.59 6.02 -5.01
CA LEU A 346 25.00 4.73 -5.59
C LEU A 346 25.39 4.96 -7.06
N THR A 347 26.67 5.22 -7.31
CA THR A 347 27.19 5.73 -8.60
C THR A 347 28.46 5.01 -9.06
N GLU A 348 29.00 4.13 -8.22
CA GLU A 348 30.22 3.38 -8.47
C GLU A 348 30.03 2.40 -9.64
N GLU A 349 30.92 2.44 -10.63
CA GLU A 349 30.80 1.65 -11.87
C GLU A 349 30.92 0.13 -11.63
N ASN A 350 31.63 -0.27 -10.57
CA ASN A 350 31.78 -1.68 -10.21
C ASN A 350 30.52 -2.28 -9.55
N ILE A 351 29.50 -1.46 -9.23
CA ILE A 351 28.24 -1.93 -8.65
C ILE A 351 27.20 -2.06 -9.77
N HIS A 352 26.99 -3.28 -10.24
CA HIS A 352 25.98 -3.61 -11.24
C HIS A 352 24.64 -3.88 -10.56
N VAL A 353 23.73 -2.92 -10.63
CA VAL A 353 22.40 -3.05 -10.03
C VAL A 353 21.44 -3.76 -10.99
N HIS A 354 20.98 -4.94 -10.60
CA HIS A 354 19.99 -5.76 -11.32
C HIS A 354 18.61 -5.57 -10.70
N ASN A 355 17.63 -5.12 -11.49
CA ASN A 355 16.25 -5.03 -11.02
C ASN A 355 15.53 -6.36 -11.22
N GLU A 356 15.68 -7.27 -10.25
CA GLU A 356 15.12 -8.62 -10.33
C GLU A 356 14.86 -9.20 -8.93
N ASP A 357 14.05 -10.26 -8.88
CA ASP A 357 14.01 -11.17 -7.74
C ASP A 357 15.37 -11.88 -7.55
N GLY A 358 15.85 -11.90 -6.30
CA GLY A 358 17.15 -12.46 -5.95
C GLY A 358 17.32 -13.95 -6.24
N ARG A 359 16.27 -14.74 -6.02
CA ARG A 359 16.27 -16.18 -6.28
C ARG A 359 16.27 -16.46 -7.78
N ALA A 360 15.44 -15.74 -8.53
CA ALA A 360 15.40 -15.84 -9.99
C ALA A 360 16.74 -15.45 -10.63
N PHE A 361 17.38 -14.39 -10.13
CA PHE A 361 18.70 -13.97 -10.57
C PHE A 361 19.75 -15.07 -10.36
N LEU A 362 19.84 -15.63 -9.15
CA LEU A 362 20.81 -16.69 -8.83
C LEU A 362 20.57 -17.96 -9.66
N ALA A 363 19.31 -18.32 -9.91
CA ALA A 363 18.97 -19.49 -10.72
C ALA A 363 19.38 -19.36 -12.20
N ARG A 364 19.45 -18.12 -12.73
CA ARG A 364 19.81 -17.83 -14.12
C ARG A 364 21.27 -17.45 -14.31
N SER A 365 21.92 -16.95 -13.28
CA SER A 365 23.31 -16.49 -13.35
C SER A 365 24.25 -17.68 -13.59
N HIS A 366 25.18 -17.52 -14.53
CA HIS A 366 26.27 -18.47 -14.78
C HIS A 366 27.57 -18.07 -14.08
N GLU A 367 27.56 -16.93 -13.37
CA GLU A 367 28.73 -16.41 -12.68
C GLU A 367 29.09 -17.27 -11.45
N ARG A 368 30.32 -17.08 -10.98
CA ARG A 368 30.79 -17.58 -9.69
C ARG A 368 31.08 -16.38 -8.80
N TYR A 369 30.71 -16.51 -7.53
CA TYR A 369 30.87 -15.47 -6.52
C TYR A 369 31.73 -16.02 -5.39
N ASP A 370 32.69 -15.21 -4.94
CA ASP A 370 33.49 -15.56 -3.76
C ASP A 370 32.68 -15.33 -2.48
N VAL A 371 31.76 -14.35 -2.53
CA VAL A 371 30.87 -14.01 -1.43
C VAL A 371 29.45 -13.77 -1.96
N VAL A 372 28.48 -14.38 -1.30
CA VAL A 372 27.05 -14.11 -1.51
C VAL A 372 26.48 -13.55 -0.21
N LEU A 373 26.08 -12.28 -0.24
CA LEU A 373 25.42 -11.60 0.87
C LEU A 373 23.91 -11.54 0.61
N VAL A 374 23.11 -11.83 1.63
CA VAL A 374 21.65 -11.72 1.57
C VAL A 374 21.18 -10.66 2.57
N ASP A 375 20.78 -9.51 2.05
CA ASP A 375 20.22 -8.36 2.79
C ASP A 375 18.81 -8.03 2.25
N ALA A 376 17.93 -9.02 2.30
CA ALA A 376 16.58 -8.98 1.74
C ALA A 376 15.50 -9.17 2.83
N TYR A 377 15.62 -8.45 3.93
CA TYR A 377 14.71 -8.59 5.07
C TYR A 377 13.41 -7.79 4.88
N GLN A 378 12.26 -8.40 5.24
CA GLN A 378 10.97 -7.72 5.34
C GLN A 378 10.44 -7.88 6.77
N ILE A 379 10.74 -6.92 7.62
CA ILE A 379 10.40 -6.99 9.05
C ILE A 379 8.91 -7.31 9.24
N PRO A 380 8.57 -8.26 10.13
CA PRO A 380 9.44 -8.96 11.09
C PRO A 380 10.03 -10.31 10.58
N TYR A 381 9.95 -10.60 9.28
CA TYR A 381 10.29 -11.90 8.72
C TYR A 381 11.42 -11.85 7.69
N ILE A 382 12.11 -12.98 7.53
CA ILE A 382 12.91 -13.25 6.33
C ILE A 382 11.93 -13.78 5.27
N PRO A 383 11.93 -13.28 4.03
CA PRO A 383 11.07 -13.83 2.99
C PRO A 383 11.30 -15.33 2.85
N PHE A 384 10.26 -16.13 3.14
CA PHE A 384 10.36 -17.59 3.25
C PHE A 384 10.99 -18.24 2.00
N HIS A 385 10.70 -17.69 0.82
CA HIS A 385 11.21 -18.20 -0.45
C HIS A 385 12.72 -17.99 -0.65
N LEU A 386 13.38 -17.19 0.19
CA LEU A 386 14.84 -17.01 0.24
C LEU A 386 15.52 -17.91 1.28
N THR A 387 14.76 -18.72 2.02
CA THR A 387 15.28 -19.59 3.10
C THR A 387 14.96 -21.07 2.87
N THR A 388 14.66 -21.47 1.63
CA THR A 388 14.36 -22.87 1.27
C THR A 388 15.62 -23.61 0.79
N THR A 389 15.75 -24.89 1.12
CA THR A 389 16.66 -25.80 0.41
C THR A 389 15.98 -26.24 -0.89
N GLU A 390 16.65 -26.08 -2.03
CA GLU A 390 16.14 -26.39 -3.37
C GLU A 390 16.74 -27.65 -3.98
#